data_AF-A0A9P7C073-F1
#
_entry.id   AF-A0A9P7C073-F1
#
_cell.length_a   1.000
_cell.length_b   1.000
_cell.length_c   1.000
_cell.angle_alpha   90.00
_cell.angle_beta   90.00
_cell.angle_gamma   90.00
#
_symmetry.space_group_name_H-M   'P 1'
#
loop_
_entity.id
_entity.type
_entity.pdbx_description
1 polymer ?
#
loop_
_entity_poly.entity_id
_entity_poly.type
_entity_poly.pdbx_seq_one_letter_code
_entity_poly.pdbx_strand_id
1 'polypeptide(L)'
;MVFPSFSPFMGNDYTLIGFIVIVLGGLGHPVGALVGALLFGITEQVSVVFFSPSIATICGFALMVATIFIRPSGLFGRQALR
;
A
#
# COMPACT_ATOMS: atom_id res chain seq x y z
N MET A 1 -15.19 13.83 14.07
CA MET A 1 -14.59 12.48 14.11
C MET A 1 -15.64 11.52 13.58
N VAL A 2 -15.57 11.18 12.28
CA VAL A 2 -16.47 10.21 11.66
C VAL A 2 -15.84 8.85 11.91
N PHE A 3 -16.41 8.06 12.83
CA PHE A 3 -16.05 6.65 12.92
C PHE A 3 -16.66 5.96 11.69
N PRO A 4 -15.87 5.35 10.80
CA PRO A 4 -16.43 4.58 9.70
C PRO A 4 -17.30 3.46 10.29
N SER A 5 -18.50 3.31 9.74
CA SER A 5 -19.46 2.28 10.13
C SER A 5 -18.77 0.91 10.08
N PHE A 6 -18.60 0.25 11.23
CA PHE A 6 -17.97 -1.06 11.29
C PHE A 6 -18.91 -2.06 10.61
N SER A 7 -18.54 -2.51 9.41
CA SER A 7 -19.34 -3.41 8.58
C SER A 7 -18.54 -4.69 8.29
N PRO A 8 -19.16 -5.88 8.29
CA PRO A 8 -18.48 -7.14 7.96
C PRO A 8 -17.80 -7.15 6.58
N PHE A 9 -18.26 -6.31 5.66
CA PHE A 9 -17.72 -6.21 4.30
C PHE A 9 -16.45 -5.36 4.17
N MET A 10 -16.02 -4.68 5.23
CA MET A 10 -14.84 -3.81 5.22
C MET A 10 -13.52 -4.58 4.97
N GLY A 11 -13.52 -5.91 5.12
CA GLY A 11 -12.33 -6.74 4.91
C GLY A 11 -11.76 -6.68 3.49
N ASN A 12 -12.59 -6.42 2.48
CA ASN A 12 -12.14 -6.34 1.09
C ASN A 12 -11.13 -5.20 0.88
N ASP A 13 -11.43 -4.02 1.42
CA ASP A 13 -10.59 -2.83 1.21
C ASP A 13 -9.26 -2.96 1.96
N TYR A 14 -9.29 -3.53 3.17
CA TYR A 14 -8.06 -3.84 3.92
C TYR A 14 -7.21 -4.93 3.25
N THR A 15 -7.83 -5.89 2.57
CA THR A 15 -7.10 -6.93 1.83
C THR A 15 -6.32 -6.33 0.66
N LEU A 16 -6.95 -5.38 -0.07
CA LEU A 16 -6.28 -4.63 -1.14
C LEU A 16 -5.11 -3.81 -0.61
N ILE A 17 -5.30 -3.08 0.49
CA ILE A 17 -4.21 -2.31 1.13
C ILE A 17 -3.06 -3.23 1.52
N GLY A 18 -3.35 -4.38 2.14
CA GLY A 18 -2.34 -5.37 2.50
C GLY A 18 -1.55 -5.88 1.27
N PHE A 19 -2.25 -6.13 0.16
CA PHE A 19 -1.61 -6.55 -1.09
C PHE A 19 -0.68 -5.48 -1.64
N ILE A 20 -1.12 -4.22 -1.67
CA ILE A 20 -0.31 -3.09 -2.14
C ILE A 20 0.96 -2.95 -1.30
N VAL A 21 0.82 -3.00 0.02
CA VAL A 21 1.93 -2.86 0.98
C VAL A 21 2.98 -3.96 0.81
N ILE A 22 2.54 -5.22 0.64
CA ILE A 22 3.44 -6.37 0.45
C ILE A 22 4.14 -6.30 -0.90
N VAL A 23 3.45 -5.88 -1.97
CA VAL A 23 4.05 -5.69 -3.29
C VAL A 23 5.07 -4.54 -3.28
N LEU A 24 4.76 -3.45 -2.59
CA LEU A 24 5.64 -2.29 -2.44
C LEU A 24 6.90 -2.63 -1.62
N GLY A 25 6.74 -3.44 -0.57
CA GLY A 25 7.83 -3.88 0.31
C GLY A 25 8.64 -5.09 -0.17
N GLY A 26 8.05 -5.98 -0.95
CA GLY A 26 8.62 -7.24 -1.45
C GLY A 26 8.09 -8.50 -0.75
N LEU A 27 7.70 -9.51 -1.53
CA LEU A 27 6.99 -10.75 -1.12
C LEU A 27 7.72 -11.72 -0.16
N GLY A 28 8.92 -11.38 0.32
CA GLY A 28 9.73 -12.27 1.17
C GLY A 28 10.55 -11.56 2.25
N HIS A 29 10.35 -10.25 2.45
CA HIS A 29 11.12 -9.49 3.42
C HIS A 29 10.17 -8.73 4.38
N PRO A 30 9.98 -9.21 5.63
CA PRO A 30 9.04 -8.59 6.56
C PRO A 30 9.41 -7.14 6.89
N VAL A 31 10.71 -6.83 6.93
CA VAL A 31 11.22 -5.46 7.12
C VAL A 31 10.89 -4.58 5.92
N GLY A 32 10.93 -5.11 4.69
CA GLY A 32 10.53 -4.40 3.49
C GLY A 32 9.04 -4.08 3.47
N ALA A 33 8.21 -5.05 3.87
CA ALA A 33 6.76 -4.85 4.02
C ALA A 33 6.43 -3.78 5.07
N LEU A 34 7.14 -3.74 6.21
CA LEU A 34 6.97 -2.69 7.23
C LEU A 34 7.25 -1.30 6.68
N VAL A 35 8.38 -1.11 5.99
CA VAL A 35 8.72 0.18 5.39
C VAL A 35 7.74 0.54 4.28
N GLY A 36 7.30 -0.45 3.49
CA GLY A 36 6.30 -0.26 2.45
C GLY A 36 4.94 0.15 3.02
N ALA A 37 4.54 -0.43 4.15
CA ALA A 37 3.31 -0.08 4.86
C ALA A 37 3.34 1.37 5.36
N LEU A 38 4.50 1.78 5.86
CA LEU A 38 4.71 3.10 6.43
C LEU A 38 4.67 4.18 5.33
N LEU A 39 5.33 3.94 4.20
CA LEU A 39 5.26 4.83 3.03
C LEU A 39 3.86 4.91 2.44
N PHE A 40 3.19 3.76 2.30
CA PHE A 40 1.82 3.70 1.80
C PHE A 40 0.87 4.47 2.72
N GLY A 41 0.92 4.21 4.04
CA GLY A 41 0.06 4.89 5.01
C GLY A 41 0.28 6.40 5.06
N ILE A 42 1.53 6.88 4.95
CA ILE A 42 1.80 8.33 4.83
C ILE A 42 1.15 8.88 3.55
N THR A 43 1.33 8.20 2.43
CA THR A 43 0.80 8.69 1.15
C THR A 43 -0.73 8.65 1.11
N GLU A 44 -1.33 7.60 1.65
CA GLU A 44 -2.79 7.46 1.79
C GLU A 44 -3.36 8.60 2.66
N GLN A 45 -2.78 8.85 3.84
CA GLN A 45 -3.23 9.92 4.72
C GLN A 45 -3.09 11.31 4.08
N VAL A 46 -2.00 11.54 3.34
CA VAL A 46 -1.83 12.77 2.56
C VAL A 46 -2.91 12.86 1.46
N SER A 47 -3.16 11.79 0.70
CA SER A 47 -4.20 11.76 -0.33
C SER A 47 -5.62 12.00 0.23
N VAL A 48 -5.94 11.43 1.40
CA VAL A 48 -7.23 11.64 2.07
C VAL A 48 -7.43 13.12 2.45
N VAL A 49 -6.39 13.78 2.95
CA VAL A 49 -6.44 15.20 3.35
C VAL A 49 -6.62 16.12 2.15
N PHE A 50 -6.01 15.82 0.99
CA PHE A 50 -6.03 16.70 -0.17
C PHE A 50 -7.20 16.47 -1.15
N PHE A 51 -7.71 15.23 -1.31
CA PHE A 51 -8.55 14.89 -2.47
C PHE A 51 -9.88 14.15 -2.19
N SER A 52 -10.21 13.77 -0.95
CA SER A 52 -11.41 12.99 -0.56
C SER A 52 -11.22 11.44 -0.60
N PRO A 53 -11.90 10.65 0.26
CA PRO A 53 -11.64 9.22 0.45
C PRO A 53 -11.81 8.35 -0.81
N SER A 54 -12.72 8.71 -1.73
CA SER A 54 -12.92 7.95 -2.97
C SER A 54 -11.71 8.00 -3.91
N ILE A 55 -10.88 9.05 -3.81
CA ILE A 55 -9.65 9.19 -4.60
C ILE A 55 -8.48 8.49 -3.90
N ALA A 56 -8.53 8.30 -2.57
CA ALA A 56 -7.49 7.61 -1.83
C ALA A 56 -7.30 6.16 -2.30
N THR A 57 -8.39 5.44 -2.59
CA THR A 57 -8.33 4.07 -3.14
C THR A 57 -7.65 4.04 -4.52
N ILE A 58 -7.93 5.02 -5.37
CA ILE A 58 -7.31 5.16 -6.69
C ILE A 58 -5.82 5.51 -6.56
N CYS A 59 -5.46 6.39 -5.63
CA CYS A 59 -4.07 6.70 -5.31
C CYS A 59 -3.31 5.46 -4.83
N GLY A 60 -3.93 4.61 -4.02
CA GLY A 60 -3.31 3.37 -3.56
C GLY A 60 -3.01 2.40 -4.71
N PHE A 61 -3.96 2.22 -5.63
CA PHE A 61 -3.76 1.45 -6.86
C PHE A 61 -2.69 2.06 -7.75
N ALA A 62 -2.70 3.39 -7.92
CA ALA A 62 -1.70 4.09 -8.72
C ALA A 62 -0.29 3.95 -8.13
N LEU A 63 -0.15 4.01 -6.80
CA LEU A 63 1.11 3.77 -6.10
C LEU A 63 1.64 2.35 -6.34
N MET A 64 0.75 1.36 -6.27
CA MET A 64 1.10 -0.02 -6.55
C MET A 64 1.62 -0.19 -7.99
N VAL A 65 0.94 0.40 -8.97
CA VAL A 65 1.36 0.36 -10.37
C VAL A 65 2.69 1.10 -10.56
N ALA A 66 2.84 2.27 -9.94
CA ALA A 66 4.07 3.06 -10.00
C ALA A 66 5.25 2.32 -9.38
N THR A 67 5.06 1.60 -8.27
CA THR A 67 6.14 0.84 -7.63
C THR A 67 6.55 -0.37 -8.44
N ILE A 68 5.60 -1.05 -9.09
CA ILE A 68 5.92 -2.10 -10.08
C ILE A 68 6.73 -1.52 -11.25
N PHE A 69 6.37 -0.33 -11.73
CA PHE A 69 7.05 0.32 -12.86
C PHE A 69 8.47 0.79 -12.52
N ILE A 70 8.67 1.30 -11.29
CA ILE A 70 9.96 1.85 -10.86
C ILE A 70 10.90 0.75 -10.36
N ARG A 71 10.41 -0.22 -9.56
CA ARG A 71 11.18 -1.37 -9.03
C ARG A 71 10.27 -2.57 -8.70
N PRO A 72 10.10 -3.54 -9.61
CA PRO A 72 9.23 -4.70 -9.41
C PRO A 72 9.70 -5.67 -8.31
N SER A 73 10.94 -5.53 -7.82
CA SER A 73 11.52 -6.35 -6.75
C SER A 73 11.36 -5.76 -5.33
N GLY A 74 10.67 -4.63 -5.16
CA GLY A 74 10.45 -3.97 -3.88
C GLY A 74 11.66 -3.17 -3.36
N LEU A 75 11.49 -2.51 -2.20
CA LEU A 75 12.50 -1.60 -1.61
C LEU A 75 13.83 -2.31 -1.26
N PHE A 76 13.73 -3.54 -0.77
CA PHE A 76 14.86 -4.40 -0.40
C PHE A 76 14.92 -5.62 -1.31
N GLY A 77 14.80 -5.39 -2.62
CA GLY A 77 15.01 -6.41 -3.64
C GLY A 77 16.33 -7.12 -3.40
N ARG A 78 16.29 -8.24 -2.67
CA ARG A 78 17.38 -9.18 -2.61
C ARG A 78 17.55 -9.59 -4.05
N GLN A 79 18.65 -9.15 -4.67
CA GLN A 79 19.24 -9.86 -5.79
C GLN A 79 19.12 -11.34 -5.38
N ALA A 80 18.38 -12.10 -6.17
CA ALA A 80 18.55 -13.54 -6.18
C ALA A 80 20.04 -13.74 -6.42
N LEU A 81 20.80 -13.90 -5.33
CA LEU A 81 22.17 -14.36 -5.40
C LEU A 81 22.04 -15.72 -6.05
N ARG A 82 22.60 -15.79 -7.26
CA ARG A 82 22.76 -17.00 -8.06
C ARG A 82 23.21 -18.17 -7.21
#